data_AF-A0A7L4KH49-F1
#
_entry.id   AF-A0A7L4KH49-F1
#
_cell.length_a   1.000
_cell.length_b   1.000
_cell.length_c   1.000
_cell.angle_alpha   90.00
_cell.angle_beta   90.00
_cell.angle_gamma   90.00
#
_symmetry.space_group_name_H-M   'P 1'
#
loop_
_entity.id
_entity.type
_entity.pdbx_description
1 polymer ?
#
loop_
_entity_poly.entity_id
_entity_poly.type
_entity_poly.pdbx_seq_one_letter_code
_entity_poly.pdbx_strand_id
1 'polypeptide(L)'
;QVDNSSLTGESEPQTRSPEFTHENPLETRNICFFSTNCVEGTARGIVISTGDRTVMGRIASLASGLEVGRTPIAMEIEHFIRLITGVAVFLGLSFFILSLI
;
A
#
# COMPACT_ATOMS: atom_id res chain seq x y z
N GLN A 1 -3.59 27.37 -8.78
CA GLN A 1 -2.45 26.53 -8.35
C GLN A 1 -2.99 25.35 -7.54
N VAL A 2 -2.36 24.18 -7.63
CA VAL A 2 -2.78 22.98 -6.88
C VAL A 2 -1.60 22.36 -6.14
N ASP A 3 -1.89 21.73 -5.02
CA ASP A 3 -0.94 20.97 -4.23
C ASP A 3 -0.95 19.50 -4.64
N ASN A 4 0.18 19.04 -5.21
CA ASN A 4 0.41 17.68 -5.66
C ASN A 4 1.16 16.81 -4.64
N SER A 5 1.40 17.30 -3.42
CA SER A 5 2.16 16.61 -2.36
C SER A 5 1.66 15.18 -2.09
N SER A 6 0.35 14.96 -2.16
CA SER A 6 -0.24 13.63 -1.98
C SER A 6 0.16 12.62 -3.06
N LEU A 7 0.60 13.08 -4.24
CA LEU A 7 0.93 12.25 -5.38
C LEU A 7 2.44 12.18 -5.65
N THR A 8 3.15 13.30 -5.49
CA THR A 8 4.59 13.40 -5.78
C THR A 8 5.47 13.46 -4.53
N GLY A 9 4.90 13.78 -3.36
CA GLY A 9 5.64 14.05 -2.13
C GLY A 9 6.21 15.48 -2.04
N GLU A 10 6.04 16.30 -3.10
CA GLU A 10 6.56 17.66 -3.16
C GLU A 10 5.48 18.69 -2.81
N SER A 11 5.77 19.58 -1.86
CA SER A 11 4.84 20.60 -1.37
C SER A 11 4.81 21.88 -2.23
N GLU A 12 5.58 21.94 -3.31
CA GLU A 12 5.60 23.11 -4.19
C GLU A 12 4.31 23.19 -5.02
N PRO A 13 3.53 24.29 -4.90
CA PRO A 13 2.29 24.44 -5.65
C PRO A 13 2.52 24.43 -7.17
N GLN A 14 1.75 23.63 -7.88
CA GLN A 14 1.83 23.49 -9.33
C GLN A 14 0.76 24.32 -10.03
N THR A 15 1.15 25.06 -11.05
CA THR A 15 0.20 25.87 -11.85
C THR A 15 -0.60 24.99 -12.80
N ARG A 16 -1.89 25.31 -12.97
CA ARG A 16 -2.80 24.60 -13.88
C ARG A 16 -3.30 25.54 -14.97
N SER A 17 -3.42 25.02 -16.18
CA SER A 17 -3.88 25.76 -17.35
C SER A 17 -4.56 24.80 -18.34
N PRO A 18 -5.51 25.24 -19.17
CA PRO A 18 -6.24 24.34 -20.08
C PRO A 18 -5.38 23.81 -21.23
N GLU A 19 -4.21 24.41 -21.50
CA GLU A 19 -3.30 24.01 -22.55
C GLU A 19 -2.56 22.72 -22.21
N PHE A 20 -2.40 21.87 -23.23
CA PHE A 20 -1.54 20.69 -23.12
C PHE A 20 -0.07 21.11 -23.11
N THR A 21 0.66 20.80 -22.04
CA THR A 21 2.04 21.27 -21.86
C THR A 21 3.08 20.15 -21.85
N HIS A 22 2.67 18.90 -21.65
CA HIS A 22 3.60 17.78 -21.55
C HIS A 22 2.94 16.45 -21.95
N GLU A 23 3.69 15.52 -22.53
CA GLU A 23 3.16 14.19 -22.90
C GLU A 23 2.85 13.32 -21.68
N ASN A 24 3.64 13.45 -20.62
CA ASN A 24 3.36 12.77 -19.36
C ASN A 24 2.11 13.39 -18.70
N PRO A 25 1.02 12.62 -18.50
CA PRO A 25 -0.19 13.11 -17.84
C PRO A 25 0.07 13.69 -16.44
N LEU A 26 1.07 13.18 -15.71
CA LEU A 26 1.40 13.64 -14.36
C LEU A 26 2.03 15.04 -14.32
N GLU A 27 2.68 15.44 -15.41
CA GLU A 27 3.42 16.70 -15.52
C GLU A 27 2.67 17.76 -16.32
N THR A 28 1.71 17.38 -17.17
CA THR A 28 0.90 18.34 -17.92
C THR A 28 0.04 19.19 -16.99
N ARG A 29 -0.14 20.47 -17.33
CA ARG A 29 -0.86 21.46 -16.51
C ARG A 29 -2.38 21.41 -16.69
N ASN A 30 -2.88 20.72 -17.70
CA ASN A 30 -4.31 20.60 -18.01
C ASN A 30 -5.03 19.43 -17.32
N ILE A 31 -4.34 18.70 -16.44
CA ILE A 31 -4.92 17.62 -15.65
C ILE A 31 -4.82 17.97 -14.16
N CYS A 32 -5.90 17.70 -13.43
CA CYS A 32 -5.94 17.75 -11.97
C CYS A 32 -6.24 16.34 -11.45
N PHE A 33 -5.65 15.97 -10.31
CA PHE A 33 -5.71 14.62 -9.77
C PHE A 33 -6.59 14.53 -8.54
N PHE A 34 -7.23 13.37 -8.37
CA PHE A 34 -7.90 13.05 -7.11
C PHE A 34 -6.88 13.04 -5.96
N SER A 35 -7.28 13.52 -4.77
CA SER A 35 -6.42 13.77 -3.60
C SER A 35 -5.46 14.96 -3.71
N THR A 36 -5.59 15.83 -4.72
CA THR A 36 -4.87 17.11 -4.80
C THR A 36 -5.79 18.27 -4.48
N ASN A 37 -5.30 19.28 -3.75
CA ASN A 37 -6.11 20.41 -3.30
C ASN A 37 -5.81 21.67 -4.11
N CYS A 38 -6.82 22.49 -4.37
CA CYS A 38 -6.61 23.82 -4.94
C CYS A 38 -6.05 24.74 -3.85
N VAL A 39 -4.86 25.30 -4.07
CA VAL A 39 -4.22 26.25 -3.15
C VAL A 39 -4.73 27.67 -3.41
N GLU A 40 -4.89 28.02 -4.68
CA GLU A 40 -5.29 29.37 -5.09
C GLU A 40 -5.97 29.35 -6.47
N GLY A 41 -6.95 30.24 -6.63
CA GLY A 41 -7.64 30.48 -7.89
C GLY A 41 -8.89 29.61 -8.06
N THR A 42 -9.50 29.70 -9.24
CA THR A 42 -10.67 28.90 -9.61
C THR A 42 -10.43 28.24 -10.96
N ALA A 43 -10.93 27.02 -11.11
CA ALA A 43 -10.82 26.25 -12.34
C ALA A 43 -12.13 25.49 -12.58
N ARG A 44 -12.37 25.15 -13.84
CA ARG A 44 -13.42 24.23 -14.25
C ARG A 44 -12.77 23.16 -15.13
N GLY A 45 -13.27 21.94 -15.04
CA GLY A 45 -12.76 20.82 -15.79
C GLY A 45 -13.80 19.73 -15.95
N ILE A 46 -13.54 18.80 -16.87
CA ILE A 46 -14.37 17.64 -17.10
C ILE A 46 -13.79 16.47 -16.31
N VAL A 47 -14.64 15.72 -15.62
CA VAL A 47 -14.22 14.53 -14.89
C VAL A 47 -13.85 13.42 -15.88
N ILE A 48 -12.59 13.02 -15.91
CA ILE A 48 -12.08 11.95 -16.79
C ILE A 48 -12.04 10.58 -16.12
N SER A 49 -11.89 10.53 -14.79
CA SER A 49 -11.82 9.29 -14.00
C SER A 49 -12.49 9.46 -12.64
N THR A 50 -13.09 8.38 -12.10
CA THR A 50 -13.74 8.36 -10.78
C THR A 50 -13.38 7.10 -9.99
N GLY A 51 -13.38 7.20 -8.66
CA GLY A 51 -13.09 6.10 -7.73
C GLY A 51 -11.73 5.45 -7.98
N ASP A 52 -11.70 4.12 -7.99
CA ASP A 52 -10.48 3.31 -8.17
C ASP A 52 -9.80 3.51 -9.53
N ARG A 53 -10.51 4.07 -10.52
CA ARG A 53 -9.94 4.39 -11.84
C ARG A 53 -9.11 5.68 -11.85
N THR A 54 -9.17 6.47 -10.79
CA THR A 54 -8.30 7.65 -10.62
C THR A 54 -6.85 7.19 -10.38
N VAL A 55 -5.87 8.08 -10.61
CA VAL A 55 -4.46 7.74 -10.36
C VAL A 55 -4.24 7.34 -8.90
N MET A 56 -4.76 8.15 -7.96
CA MET A 56 -4.63 7.85 -6.53
C MET A 56 -5.45 6.62 -6.11
N GLY A 57 -6.63 6.39 -6.73
CA GLY A 57 -7.43 5.18 -6.50
C GLY A 57 -6.67 3.91 -6.87
N ARG A 58 -5.94 3.92 -7.99
CA ARG A 58 -5.06 2.79 -8.37
C ARG A 58 -3.91 2.60 -7.39
N ILE A 59 -3.28 3.69 -6.91
CA ILE A 59 -2.21 3.62 -5.90
C ILE A 59 -2.74 3.02 -4.59
N ALA A 60 -3.91 3.47 -4.13
CA ALA A 60 -4.56 2.95 -2.93
C ALA A 60 -4.92 1.46 -3.07
N SER A 61 -5.46 1.06 -4.24
CA SER A 61 -5.76 -0.34 -4.53
C SER A 61 -4.49 -1.21 -4.51
N LEU A 62 -3.41 -0.75 -5.15
CA LEU A 62 -2.12 -1.43 -5.10
C LEU A 62 -1.59 -1.55 -3.68
N ALA A 63 -1.66 -0.49 -2.88
CA ALA A 63 -1.21 -0.51 -1.49
C ALA A 63 -2.02 -1.50 -0.63
N SER A 64 -3.34 -1.59 -0.86
CA SER A 64 -4.22 -2.51 -0.12
C SER A 64 -4.08 -3.97 -0.54
N GLY A 65 -3.68 -4.23 -1.79
CA GLY A 65 -3.52 -5.57 -2.35
C GLY A 65 -2.17 -6.22 -2.08
N LEU A 66 -1.26 -5.55 -1.37
CA LEU A 66 0.03 -6.12 -1.00
C LEU A 66 -0.19 -7.20 0.06
N GLU A 67 0.08 -8.44 -0.30
CA GLU A 67 0.09 -9.54 0.66
C GLU A 67 1.13 -9.26 1.74
N VAL A 68 0.67 -9.20 3.00
CA VAL A 68 1.56 -9.08 4.14
C VAL A 68 2.27 -10.42 4.30
N GLY A 69 3.48 -10.51 3.75
CA GLY A 69 4.37 -11.64 3.96
C GLY A 69 4.65 -11.87 5.45
N ARG A 70 4.96 -13.10 5.83
CA ARG A 70 5.33 -13.42 7.21
C ARG A 70 6.61 -12.69 7.58
N THR A 71 6.62 -12.03 8.74
CA THR A 71 7.83 -11.34 9.21
C THR A 71 8.92 -12.36 9.56
N PRO A 72 10.22 -12.00 9.45
CA PRO A 72 11.31 -12.89 9.85
C PRO A 72 11.15 -13.41 11.27
N ILE A 73 10.72 -12.55 12.20
CA ILE A 73 10.45 -12.92 13.60
C ILE A 73 9.31 -13.95 13.70
N ALA A 74 8.23 -13.79 12.92
CA ALA A 74 7.13 -14.74 12.93
C ALA A 74 7.55 -16.14 12.42
N MET A 75 8.46 -16.20 11.44
CA MET A 75 9.02 -17.46 10.95
C MET A 75 9.90 -18.14 12.01
N GLU A 76 10.74 -17.37 12.72
CA GLU A 76 11.58 -17.89 13.80
C GLU A 76 10.75 -18.41 14.98
N ILE A 77 9.69 -17.70 15.37
CA ILE A 77 8.77 -18.15 16.43
C ILE A 77 8.08 -19.46 16.03
N GLU A 78 7.62 -19.58 14.77
CA GLU A 78 7.03 -20.84 14.30
C GLU A 78 8.03 -21.99 14.35
N HIS A 79 9.28 -21.75 13.93
CA HIS A 79 10.33 -22.76 14.00
C HIS A 79 10.59 -23.20 15.45
N PHE A 80 10.69 -22.24 16.37
CA PHE A 80 10.87 -22.49 17.80
C PHE A 80 9.72 -23.30 18.42
N ILE A 81 8.47 -22.94 18.11
CA ILE A 81 7.27 -23.66 18.57
C ILE A 81 7.25 -25.10 18.06
N ARG A 82 7.60 -25.32 16.79
CA ARG A 82 7.66 -26.67 16.21
C ARG A 82 8.72 -27.53 16.90
N LEU A 83 9.87 -26.96 17.27
CA LEU A 83 10.92 -27.68 18.00
C LEU A 83 10.44 -28.12 19.39
N ILE A 84 9.87 -27.20 20.18
CA ILE A 84 9.34 -27.52 21.52
C ILE A 84 8.22 -28.56 21.43
N THR A 85 7.29 -28.39 20.48
CA THR A 85 6.18 -29.32 20.28
C THR A 85 6.68 -30.72 19.94
N GLY A 86 7.70 -30.83 19.08
CA GLY A 86 8.34 -32.10 18.74
C GLY A 86 8.91 -32.81 19.96
N VAL A 87 9.65 -32.08 20.80
CA VAL A 87 10.22 -32.62 22.06
C VAL A 87 9.11 -33.03 23.03
N ALA A 88 8.09 -32.20 23.21
CA ALA A 88 6.97 -32.46 24.12
C ALA A 88 6.18 -33.72 23.72
N VAL A 89 5.87 -33.87 22.43
CA VAL A 89 5.16 -35.06 21.90
C VAL A 89 6.03 -36.31 22.02
N PHE A 90 7.33 -36.22 21.70
CA PHE A 90 8.26 -37.34 21.85
C PHE A 90 8.36 -37.82 23.30
N LEU A 91 8.58 -36.90 24.25
CA LEU A 91 8.63 -37.23 25.67
C LEU A 91 7.31 -37.79 26.17
N GLY A 92 6.18 -37.17 25.80
CA GLY A 92 4.84 -37.64 26.16
C GLY A 92 4.55 -39.06 25.69
N LEU A 93 4.85 -39.37 24.42
CA LEU A 93 4.71 -40.72 23.86
C LEU A 93 5.64 -41.72 24.54
N SER A 94 6.88 -41.33 24.84
CA SER A 94 7.84 -42.22 25.51
C SER A 94 7.38 -42.63 26.91
N PHE A 95 6.93 -41.67 27.73
CA PHE A 95 6.39 -41.95 29.06
C PHE A 95 5.08 -42.74 29.03
N PHE A 96 4.23 -42.46 28.03
CA PHE A 96 2.99 -43.21 27.84
C PHE A 96 3.26 -44.70 27.55
N ILE A 97 4.21 -45.00 26.67
CA ILE A 97 4.60 -46.38 26.35
C ILE A 97 5.24 -47.06 27.57
N LEU A 98 6.15 -46.37 28.26
CA LEU A 98 6.78 -46.91 29.48
C LEU A 98 5.78 -47.21 30.59
N SER A 99 4.71 -46.42 30.70
CA SER A 99 3.64 -46.65 31.70
C SER A 99 2.74 -47.84 31.37
N LEU A 100 2.71 -48.27 30.10
CA LEU A 100 1.89 -49.40 29.64
C LEU A 100 2.61 -50.75 29.77
N ILE A 101 3.94 -50.74 29.90
CA ILE A 101 4.79 -51.92 30.13
C ILE A 101 4.88 -52.17 31.63
#